data_AF-A0A2H9L171-F1
#
_entry.id   AF-A0A2H9L171-F1
#
_cell.length_a   1.000
_cell.length_b   1.000
_cell.length_c   1.000
_cell.angle_alpha   90.00
_cell.angle_beta   90.00
_cell.angle_gamma   90.00
#
_symmetry.space_group_name_H-M   'P 1'
#
loop_
_entity.id
_entity.type
_entity.pdbx_description
1 polymer ?
#
loop_
_entity_poly.entity_id
_entity_poly.type
_entity_poly.pdbx_seq_one_letter_code
_entity_poly.pdbx_strand_id
1 'polypeptide(L)'
;REAKRTFLLVEATPAYIEYSQAKLFDSVRAGCDELEALGKIVADIASVHGTKATELRRVPPEIGDALTGDPLLLFLMPASGVAAGAPTEAAKIMLLGTDADGKAVETSTVLLKRAAIAGSGQKQAQALQVLCENALLAETPCIIIDSYGTLGGMGERNAEPDCKRFCEANDLQPQGFALSKALFGADFSIDLTVVSASAFAKAFRLTDEIRQALPALMPPTLQDAAEQARGGRAVRAMRVLQKQYSSLFGRAAISPPAAGGIYVNLSRQPGEVRTLAIISLLNSLQNGNAFVAMNEDLAGAPDELKGAIAALENRGFSYACCAAHPSDLSFVKDPTLAIEAVGEETIATIHGEKRRFILRPTLSKKSA
;
A
#
# COMPACT_ATOMS: atom_id res chain seq x y z
N ARG A 1 -38.67 -15.81 -47.38
CA ARG A 1 -38.76 -15.42 -45.94
C ARG A 1 -37.63 -14.43 -45.69
N GLU A 2 -37.90 -13.15 -45.88
CA GLU A 2 -36.93 -12.09 -45.60
C GLU A 2 -37.22 -11.49 -44.23
N ALA A 3 -36.19 -11.40 -43.39
CA ALA A 3 -36.29 -10.92 -42.02
C ALA A 3 -36.66 -9.43 -42.02
N LYS A 4 -37.82 -9.09 -41.45
CA LYS A 4 -38.16 -7.70 -41.08
C LYS A 4 -37.12 -7.23 -40.06
N ARG A 5 -36.20 -6.37 -40.46
CA ARG A 5 -35.31 -5.67 -39.54
C ARG A 5 -36.08 -4.48 -38.96
N THR A 6 -36.36 -4.55 -37.66
CA THR A 6 -36.91 -3.43 -36.89
C THR A 6 -35.76 -2.51 -36.51
N PHE A 7 -35.77 -1.28 -37.00
CA PHE A 7 -34.86 -0.24 -36.55
C PHE A 7 -35.52 0.50 -35.38
N LEU A 8 -34.86 0.53 -34.23
CA LEU A 8 -35.24 1.36 -33.09
C LEU A 8 -34.48 2.67 -33.17
N LEU A 9 -35.20 3.78 -33.28
CA LEU A 9 -34.64 5.11 -33.09
C LEU A 9 -34.47 5.33 -31.59
N VAL A 10 -33.22 5.38 -31.11
CA VAL A 10 -32.93 5.82 -29.74
C VAL A 10 -32.87 7.33 -29.78
N GLU A 11 -33.95 8.00 -29.39
CA GLU A 11 -33.94 9.44 -29.16
C GLU A 11 -33.04 9.74 -27.95
N ALA A 12 -31.80 10.17 -28.21
CA ALA A 12 -30.98 10.82 -27.20
C ALA A 12 -31.58 12.21 -26.95
N THR A 13 -32.16 12.42 -25.78
CA THR A 13 -32.62 13.75 -25.35
C THR A 13 -31.38 14.65 -25.27
N PRO A 14 -31.25 15.72 -26.09
CA PRO A 14 -30.12 16.61 -25.96
C PRO A 14 -30.25 17.34 -24.62
N ALA A 15 -29.31 17.09 -23.71
CA ALA A 15 -29.17 17.89 -22.50
C ALA A 15 -28.53 19.23 -22.90
N TYR A 16 -29.34 20.27 -23.02
CA TYR A 16 -28.85 21.63 -23.21
C TYR A 16 -28.33 22.13 -21.85
N ILE A 17 -27.02 22.08 -21.66
CA ILE A 17 -26.35 22.73 -20.54
C ILE A 17 -26.29 24.22 -20.86
N GLU A 18 -26.73 25.05 -19.93
CA GLU A 18 -26.66 26.51 -20.08
C GLU A 18 -25.19 26.93 -20.25
N TYR A 19 -24.85 27.46 -21.42
CA TYR A 19 -23.50 27.92 -21.73
C TYR A 19 -23.18 29.11 -20.83
N SER A 20 -22.24 28.91 -19.92
CA SER A 20 -21.67 29.97 -19.10
C SER A 20 -20.22 30.18 -19.52
N GLN A 21 -19.96 31.30 -20.18
CA GLN A 21 -18.62 31.69 -20.58
C GLN A 21 -17.68 31.83 -19.38
N ALA A 22 -18.20 32.24 -18.22
CA ALA A 22 -17.44 32.30 -16.97
C ALA A 22 -17.01 30.91 -16.50
N LYS A 23 -17.94 29.93 -16.45
CA LYS A 23 -17.60 28.55 -16.05
C LYS A 23 -16.63 27.88 -17.02
N LEU A 24 -16.79 28.13 -18.32
CA LEU A 24 -15.83 27.66 -19.31
C LEU A 24 -14.45 28.27 -19.08
N PHE A 25 -14.38 29.58 -18.84
CA PHE A 25 -13.12 30.27 -18.57
C PHE A 25 -12.44 29.72 -17.31
N ASP A 26 -13.19 29.52 -16.23
CA ASP A 26 -12.67 28.96 -14.98
C ASP A 26 -12.17 27.52 -15.16
N SER A 27 -12.89 26.72 -15.96
CA SER A 27 -12.51 25.32 -16.24
C SER A 27 -11.28 25.23 -17.13
N VAL A 28 -11.18 26.10 -18.14
CA VAL A 28 -10.00 26.22 -19.01
C VAL A 28 -8.81 26.72 -18.19
N ARG A 29 -9.02 27.68 -17.30
CA ARG A 29 -7.97 28.19 -16.41
C ARG A 29 -7.47 27.11 -15.46
N ALA A 30 -8.37 26.37 -14.81
CA ALA A 30 -8.01 25.25 -13.95
C ALA A 30 -7.22 24.18 -14.73
N GLY A 31 -7.63 23.85 -15.95
CA GLY A 31 -6.88 22.92 -16.81
C GLY A 31 -5.51 23.45 -17.24
N CYS A 32 -5.38 24.75 -17.51
CA CYS A 32 -4.08 25.38 -17.79
C CYS A 32 -3.17 25.36 -16.55
N ASP A 33 -3.70 25.68 -15.36
CA ASP A 33 -2.96 25.67 -14.10
C ASP A 33 -2.47 24.24 -13.77
N GLU A 34 -3.30 23.23 -14.04
CA GLU A 34 -2.94 21.81 -13.89
C GLU A 34 -1.84 21.39 -14.88
N LEU A 35 -1.94 21.81 -16.15
CA LEU A 35 -0.90 21.56 -17.16
C LEU A 35 0.43 22.24 -16.81
N GLU A 36 0.40 23.46 -16.25
CA GLU A 36 1.61 24.13 -15.77
C GLU A 36 2.23 23.41 -14.57
N ALA A 37 1.42 22.90 -13.64
CA ALA A 37 1.90 22.10 -12.51
C ALA A 37 2.55 20.80 -12.97
N LEU A 38 1.92 20.09 -13.92
CA LEU A 38 2.49 18.89 -14.55
C LEU A 38 3.77 19.20 -15.31
N GLY A 39 3.84 20.35 -15.99
CA GLY A 39 5.05 20.81 -16.69
C GLY A 39 6.24 21.00 -15.75
N LYS A 40 6.02 21.54 -14.54
CA LYS A 40 7.06 21.63 -13.50
C LYS A 40 7.53 20.25 -13.07
N ILE A 41 6.61 19.33 -12.80
CA ILE A 41 6.92 17.95 -12.41
C ILE A 41 7.76 17.25 -13.50
N VAL A 42 7.41 17.41 -14.77
CA VAL A 42 8.18 16.84 -15.89
C VAL A 42 9.57 17.46 -16.00
N ALA A 43 9.70 18.77 -15.77
CA ALA A 43 10.99 19.45 -15.76
C ALA A 43 11.89 18.97 -14.62
N ASP A 44 11.31 18.74 -13.45
CA ASP A 44 11.99 18.22 -12.28
C ASP A 44 12.47 16.77 -12.52
N ILE A 45 11.63 15.93 -13.14
CA ILE A 45 11.98 14.54 -13.53
C ILE A 45 13.12 14.53 -14.56
N ALA A 46 13.09 15.39 -15.57
CA ALA A 46 14.15 15.44 -16.58
C ALA A 46 15.50 15.84 -15.97
N SER A 47 15.51 16.84 -15.09
CA SER A 47 16.71 17.27 -14.37
C SER A 47 17.39 16.12 -13.61
N VAL A 48 16.59 15.25 -12.97
CA VAL A 48 17.07 14.07 -12.23
C VAL A 48 17.73 13.01 -13.13
N HIS A 49 17.30 12.88 -14.38
CA HIS A 49 17.89 11.96 -15.36
C HIS A 49 19.02 12.58 -16.20
N GLY A 50 19.47 13.79 -15.87
CA GLY A 50 20.48 14.52 -16.64
C GLY A 50 19.98 14.99 -18.01
N THR A 51 18.66 14.98 -18.23
CA THR A 51 18.01 15.47 -19.45
C THR A 51 17.43 16.86 -19.22
N LYS A 52 17.50 17.72 -20.24
CA LYS A 52 16.92 19.07 -20.16
C LYS A 52 15.52 19.07 -20.75
N ALA A 53 14.50 19.13 -19.91
CA ALA A 53 13.16 19.47 -20.35
C ALA A 53 13.13 20.95 -20.73
N THR A 54 12.78 21.23 -21.98
CA THR A 54 12.61 22.59 -22.48
C THR A 54 11.18 22.72 -22.98
N GLU A 55 10.47 23.77 -22.56
CA GLU A 55 9.11 24.00 -23.03
C GLU A 55 9.09 24.11 -24.57
N LEU A 56 8.09 23.48 -25.20
CA LEU A 56 7.99 23.43 -26.67
C LEU A 56 7.95 24.83 -27.32
N ARG A 57 7.40 25.83 -26.62
CA ARG A 57 7.37 27.24 -27.06
C ARG A 57 8.75 27.92 -27.13
N ARG A 58 9.76 27.35 -26.47
CA ARG A 58 11.13 27.89 -26.38
C ARG A 58 12.10 27.19 -27.32
N VAL A 59 11.67 26.13 -28.00
CA VAL A 59 12.45 25.49 -29.07
C VAL A 59 12.10 26.11 -30.42
N PRO A 60 13.02 26.03 -31.41
CA PRO A 60 12.74 26.48 -32.78
C PRO A 60 11.44 25.86 -33.33
N PRO A 61 10.64 26.60 -34.12
CA PRO A 61 9.35 26.15 -34.64
C PRO A 61 9.43 24.80 -35.36
N GLU A 62 10.53 24.58 -36.07
CA GLU A 62 10.86 23.36 -36.82
C GLU A 62 10.82 22.09 -35.95
N ILE A 63 11.16 22.19 -34.65
CA ILE A 63 11.11 21.07 -33.71
C ILE A 63 9.67 20.78 -33.27
N GLY A 64 8.88 21.82 -33.04
CA GLY A 64 7.45 21.68 -32.74
C GLY A 64 6.67 21.09 -33.91
N ASP A 65 7.00 21.53 -35.13
CA ASP A 65 6.41 21.03 -36.37
C ASP A 65 6.85 19.59 -36.67
N ALA A 66 8.09 19.20 -36.34
CA ALA A 66 8.52 17.80 -36.45
C ALA A 66 7.83 16.88 -35.43
N LEU A 67 7.58 17.37 -34.21
CA LEU A 67 6.91 16.60 -33.16
C LEU A 67 5.40 16.42 -33.42
N THR A 68 4.77 17.42 -34.03
CA THR A 68 3.32 17.45 -34.30
C THR A 68 2.96 17.06 -35.74
N GLY A 69 3.93 17.11 -36.66
CA GLY A 69 3.76 16.80 -38.07
C GLY A 69 3.82 15.31 -38.40
N ASP A 70 4.43 14.48 -37.55
CA ASP A 70 4.32 13.02 -37.67
C ASP A 70 3.28 12.47 -36.68
N PRO A 71 2.10 12.03 -37.17
CA PRO A 71 1.07 11.48 -36.29
C PRO A 71 1.54 10.21 -35.55
N LEU A 72 2.61 9.55 -35.99
CA LEU A 72 3.15 8.34 -35.36
C LEU A 72 4.11 8.64 -34.20
N LEU A 73 4.73 9.83 -34.15
CA LEU A 73 5.66 10.20 -33.06
C LEU A 73 4.96 10.30 -31.70
N LEU A 74 3.69 10.70 -31.67
CA LEU A 74 2.86 10.69 -30.45
C LEU A 74 2.68 9.28 -29.87
N PHE A 75 2.76 8.24 -30.70
CA PHE A 75 2.68 6.83 -30.28
C PHE A 75 4.05 6.21 -29.98
N LEU A 76 5.15 6.88 -30.34
CA LEU A 76 6.53 6.43 -30.13
C LEU A 76 7.20 7.07 -28.91
N MET A 77 6.59 8.09 -28.31
CA MET A 77 6.94 8.47 -26.95
C MET A 77 6.75 7.23 -26.07
N PRO A 78 7.78 6.78 -25.32
CA PRO A 78 7.61 5.64 -24.45
C PRO A 78 6.46 6.00 -23.51
N ALA A 79 5.38 5.25 -23.62
CA ALA A 79 4.46 5.11 -22.51
C ALA A 79 5.30 4.51 -21.38
N SER A 80 5.98 5.35 -20.60
CA SER A 80 6.40 5.03 -19.25
C SER A 80 5.14 4.43 -18.63
N GLY A 81 5.15 3.12 -18.45
CA GLY A 81 3.95 2.29 -18.30
C GLY A 81 3.10 2.72 -17.12
N VAL A 82 2.30 3.75 -17.31
CA VAL A 82 1.02 3.92 -16.64
C VAL A 82 0.13 2.99 -17.42
N ALA A 83 -0.07 1.79 -16.90
CA ALA A 83 -1.08 0.88 -17.43
C ALA A 83 -2.38 1.69 -17.59
N ALA A 84 -2.80 1.89 -18.83
CA ALA A 84 -4.07 2.48 -19.19
C ALA A 84 -5.17 1.56 -18.62
N GLY A 85 -5.66 1.93 -17.44
CA GLY A 85 -6.49 1.10 -16.58
C GLY A 85 -6.48 1.56 -15.11
N ALA A 86 -5.44 2.27 -14.66
CA ALA A 86 -5.51 2.99 -13.39
C ALA A 86 -6.21 4.35 -13.62
N PRO A 87 -7.26 4.70 -12.87
CA PRO A 87 -7.74 6.08 -12.87
C PRO A 87 -6.56 6.95 -12.47
N THR A 88 -6.26 7.97 -13.26
CA THR A 88 -5.38 9.06 -12.86
C THR A 88 -6.07 9.78 -11.70
N GLU A 89 -5.91 9.24 -10.49
CA GLU A 89 -6.16 9.97 -9.27
C GLU A 89 -5.30 11.23 -9.34
N ALA A 90 -5.94 12.39 -9.47
CA ALA A 90 -5.29 13.65 -9.13
C ALA A 90 -4.63 13.45 -7.76
N ALA A 91 -3.31 13.68 -7.69
CA ALA A 91 -2.53 13.39 -6.49
C ALA A 91 -3.11 14.20 -5.32
N LYS A 92 -3.92 13.56 -4.46
CA LYS A 92 -4.50 14.21 -3.29
C LYS A 92 -3.35 14.53 -2.33
N ILE A 93 -3.22 15.81 -2.01
CA ILE A 93 -2.27 16.32 -1.03
C ILE A 93 -2.79 15.95 0.36
N MET A 94 -1.93 15.37 1.20
CA MET A 94 -2.28 14.82 2.50
C MET A 94 -1.29 15.32 3.56
N LEU A 95 -1.77 15.57 4.77
CA LEU A 95 -0.94 16.10 5.85
C LEU A 95 -0.16 14.98 6.57
N LEU A 96 1.17 15.13 6.66
CA LEU A 96 2.02 14.31 7.53
C LEU A 96 2.21 14.93 8.90
N GLY A 97 2.31 16.26 9.00
CA GLY A 97 2.57 16.94 10.25
C GLY A 97 2.95 18.40 10.06
N THR A 98 3.64 18.97 11.05
CA THR A 98 4.05 20.39 11.04
C THR A 98 5.55 20.52 11.25
N ASP A 99 6.20 21.39 10.48
CA ASP A 99 7.62 21.69 10.65
C ASP A 99 7.88 22.60 11.87
N ALA A 100 9.15 22.92 12.12
CA ALA A 100 9.56 23.78 13.24
C ALA A 100 9.00 25.21 13.14
N ASP A 101 8.66 25.68 11.94
CA ASP A 101 8.06 26.99 11.69
C ASP A 101 6.52 26.94 11.77
N GLY A 102 5.95 25.78 12.09
CA GLY A 102 4.50 25.54 12.17
C GLY A 102 3.82 25.39 10.81
N LYS A 103 4.58 25.21 9.72
CA LYS A 103 4.02 24.99 8.37
C LYS A 103 3.66 23.52 8.17
N ALA A 104 2.61 23.28 7.40
CA ALA A 104 2.19 21.94 7.03
C ALA A 104 3.26 21.22 6.19
N VAL A 105 3.65 20.02 6.62
CA VAL A 105 4.42 19.07 5.82
C VAL A 105 3.44 18.11 5.17
N GLU A 106 3.34 18.23 3.86
CA GLU A 106 2.41 17.48 3.04
C GLU A 106 3.09 16.33 2.29
N THR A 107 2.30 15.31 1.96
CA THR A 107 2.64 14.18 1.11
C THR A 107 1.55 14.01 0.05
N SER A 108 1.75 13.15 -0.95
CA SER A 108 0.73 12.80 -1.92
C SER A 108 0.49 11.29 -1.96
N THR A 109 -0.63 10.86 -2.55
CA THR A 109 -0.95 9.44 -2.76
C THR A 109 0.14 8.72 -3.56
N VAL A 110 0.81 9.43 -4.46
CA VAL A 110 1.96 8.91 -5.24
C VAL A 110 3.14 8.54 -4.33
N LEU A 111 3.36 9.29 -3.25
CA LEU A 111 4.43 9.03 -2.30
C LEU A 111 4.14 7.85 -1.37
N LEU A 112 2.87 7.42 -1.27
CA LEU A 112 2.48 6.24 -0.49
C LEU A 112 2.76 4.91 -1.21
N LYS A 113 3.19 4.94 -2.48
CA LYS A 113 3.47 3.71 -3.27
C LYS A 113 4.41 2.75 -2.53
N ARG A 114 5.51 3.26 -1.99
CA ARG A 114 6.50 2.49 -1.21
C ARG A 114 6.97 3.30 -0.02
N ALA A 115 6.37 3.05 1.14
CA ALA A 115 6.75 3.70 2.39
C ALA A 115 7.62 2.78 3.26
N ALA A 116 8.72 3.32 3.77
CA ALA A 116 9.61 2.65 4.71
C ALA A 116 9.63 3.46 6.01
N ILE A 117 9.28 2.84 7.14
CA ILE A 117 9.16 3.52 8.44
C ILE A 117 10.13 2.89 9.44
N ALA A 118 11.12 3.65 9.87
CA ALA A 118 12.07 3.29 10.90
C ALA A 118 11.82 4.04 12.20
N GLY A 119 12.09 3.43 13.36
CA GLY A 119 11.95 4.07 14.66
C GLY A 119 11.55 3.12 15.79
N SER A 120 11.08 3.68 16.91
CA SER A 120 10.50 2.88 18.00
C SER A 120 9.12 2.33 17.64
N GLY A 121 8.73 1.18 18.18
CA GLY A 121 7.44 0.53 17.86
C GLY A 121 6.22 1.44 18.02
N GLN A 122 6.19 2.28 19.07
CA GLN A 122 5.10 3.24 19.27
C GLN A 122 5.05 4.32 18.19
N LYS A 123 6.22 4.82 17.77
CA LYS A 123 6.34 5.86 16.75
C LYS A 123 6.10 5.31 15.34
N GLN A 124 6.56 4.09 15.07
CA GLN A 124 6.24 3.35 13.85
C GLN A 124 4.74 3.16 13.72
N ALA A 125 4.07 2.66 14.76
CA ALA A 125 2.62 2.47 14.77
C ALA A 125 1.89 3.80 14.54
N GLN A 126 2.33 4.90 15.17
CA GLN A 126 1.75 6.22 14.94
C GLN A 126 1.93 6.69 13.49
N ALA A 127 3.14 6.59 12.94
CA ALA A 127 3.42 6.98 11.55
C ALA A 127 2.61 6.13 10.57
N LEU A 128 2.57 4.81 10.78
CA LEU A 128 1.79 3.88 9.97
C LEU A 128 0.30 4.19 10.04
N GLN A 129 -0.23 4.48 11.23
CA GLN A 129 -1.63 4.90 11.41
C GLN A 129 -1.92 6.18 10.62
N VAL A 130 -1.05 7.20 10.68
CA VAL A 130 -1.19 8.43 9.89
C VAL A 130 -1.21 8.14 8.39
N LEU A 131 -0.36 7.23 7.90
CA LEU A 131 -0.37 6.85 6.48
C LEU A 131 -1.66 6.11 6.08
N CYS A 132 -2.16 5.20 6.91
CA CYS A 132 -3.44 4.52 6.65
C CYS A 132 -4.61 5.51 6.65
N GLU A 133 -4.65 6.43 7.61
CA GLU A 133 -5.67 7.49 7.67
C GLU A 133 -5.63 8.36 6.42
N ASN A 134 -4.43 8.73 5.97
CA ASN A 134 -4.23 9.50 4.74
C ASN A 134 -4.73 8.72 3.51
N ALA A 135 -4.38 7.43 3.38
CA ALA A 135 -4.88 6.58 2.31
C ALA A 135 -6.42 6.48 2.32
N LEU A 136 -7.04 6.28 3.49
CA LEU A 136 -8.49 6.19 3.62
C LEU A 136 -9.20 7.52 3.32
N LEU A 137 -8.63 8.66 3.74
CA LEU A 137 -9.11 10.00 3.37
C LEU A 137 -9.01 10.25 1.86
N ALA A 138 -7.99 9.68 1.21
CA ALA A 138 -7.84 9.73 -0.23
C ALA A 138 -8.78 8.77 -0.98
N GLU A 139 -9.59 7.97 -0.27
CA GLU A 139 -10.47 6.91 -0.80
C GLU A 139 -9.70 5.69 -1.33
N THR A 140 -8.43 5.55 -0.98
CA THR A 140 -7.65 4.34 -1.25
C THR A 140 -7.98 3.26 -0.21
N PRO A 141 -8.46 2.07 -0.62
CA PRO A 141 -8.77 1.00 0.32
C PRO A 141 -7.52 0.53 1.08
N CYS A 142 -7.66 0.08 2.32
CA CYS A 142 -6.53 -0.34 3.14
C CYS A 142 -6.60 -1.81 3.57
N ILE A 143 -5.46 -2.50 3.60
CA ILE A 143 -5.28 -3.79 4.27
C ILE A 143 -4.27 -3.56 5.39
N ILE A 144 -4.75 -3.59 6.64
CA ILE A 144 -3.96 -3.29 7.83
C ILE A 144 -3.61 -4.62 8.51
N ILE A 145 -2.34 -4.98 8.44
CA ILE A 145 -1.79 -6.19 9.05
C ILE A 145 -1.12 -5.77 10.36
N ASP A 146 -1.75 -6.08 11.48
CA ASP A 146 -1.34 -5.63 12.80
C ASP A 146 -0.86 -6.76 13.70
N SER A 147 0.46 -6.91 13.79
CA SER A 147 1.10 -7.93 14.61
C SER A 147 1.21 -7.58 16.08
N TYR A 148 0.94 -6.33 16.46
CA TYR A 148 1.07 -5.85 17.84
C TYR A 148 -0.27 -5.41 18.45
N GLY A 149 -1.32 -5.27 17.64
CA GLY A 149 -2.66 -4.88 18.10
C GLY A 149 -2.78 -3.38 18.39
N THR A 150 -1.81 -2.57 17.98
CA THR A 150 -1.73 -1.13 18.28
C THR A 150 -2.60 -0.28 17.36
N LEU A 151 -3.05 -0.82 16.22
CA LEU A 151 -3.86 -0.14 15.21
C LEU A 151 -5.35 -0.48 15.28
N GLY A 152 -5.76 -1.39 16.18
CA GLY A 152 -7.14 -1.85 16.30
C GLY A 152 -8.16 -0.76 16.68
N GLY A 153 -7.71 0.39 17.18
CA GLY A 153 -8.56 1.54 17.52
C GLY A 153 -9.00 2.38 16.32
N MET A 154 -8.42 2.18 15.12
CA MET A 154 -8.68 3.02 13.95
C MET A 154 -10.15 3.10 13.50
N GLY A 155 -10.97 2.13 13.88
CA GLY A 155 -12.42 2.14 13.62
C GLY A 155 -13.20 3.14 14.46
N GLU A 156 -12.59 3.72 15.50
CA GLU A 156 -13.20 4.66 16.42
C GLU A 156 -12.54 6.04 16.30
N ARG A 157 -13.32 7.11 16.52
CA ARG A 157 -12.76 8.45 16.67
C ARG A 157 -11.95 8.57 17.96
N ASN A 158 -10.97 9.45 17.98
CA ASN A 158 -10.29 9.82 19.24
C ASN A 158 -11.30 10.30 20.29
N ALA A 159 -11.07 9.93 21.55
CA ALA A 159 -11.87 10.40 22.67
C ALA A 159 -11.48 11.84 23.05
N GLU A 160 -12.37 12.53 23.78
CA GLU A 160 -12.03 13.80 24.42
C GLU A 160 -11.03 13.58 25.58
N PRO A 161 -10.06 14.49 25.81
CA PRO A 161 -9.90 15.83 25.21
C PRO A 161 -9.03 15.87 23.93
N ASP A 162 -8.48 14.73 23.49
CA ASP A 162 -7.51 14.69 22.38
C ASP A 162 -8.15 15.07 21.03
N CYS A 163 -9.44 14.76 20.86
CA CYS A 163 -10.24 15.20 19.72
C CYS A 163 -10.28 16.73 19.61
N LYS A 164 -10.60 17.44 20.70
CA LYS A 164 -10.63 18.91 20.73
C LYS A 164 -9.26 19.54 20.44
N ARG A 165 -8.20 19.01 21.04
CA ARG A 165 -6.81 19.48 20.79
C ARG A 165 -6.39 19.33 19.34
N PHE A 166 -6.83 18.26 18.67
CA PHE A 166 -6.54 18.06 17.26
C PHE A 166 -7.24 19.10 16.37
N CYS A 167 -8.53 19.36 16.62
CA CYS A 167 -9.32 20.36 15.89
C CYS A 167 -8.82 21.80 16.09
N GLU A 168 -8.26 22.12 17.26
CA GLU A 168 -7.69 23.45 17.52
C GLU A 168 -6.41 23.72 16.71
N ALA A 169 -5.73 22.66 16.27
CA ALA A 169 -4.45 22.74 15.56
C ALA A 169 -4.53 22.39 14.07
N ASN A 170 -5.66 21.85 13.58
CA ASN A 170 -5.80 21.36 12.21
C ASN A 170 -7.24 21.55 11.69
N ASP A 171 -7.39 21.80 10.38
CA ASP A 171 -8.69 21.91 9.72
C ASP A 171 -9.40 20.55 9.49
N LEU A 172 -8.76 19.44 9.88
CA LEU A 172 -9.31 18.09 9.77
C LEU A 172 -10.10 17.72 11.02
N GLN A 173 -11.27 17.09 10.84
CA GLN A 173 -12.04 16.56 11.96
C GLN A 173 -11.60 15.13 12.33
N PRO A 174 -11.29 14.83 13.61
CA PRO A 174 -11.06 13.48 14.08
C PRO A 174 -12.25 12.56 13.76
N GLN A 175 -11.96 11.40 13.19
CA GLN A 175 -12.98 10.44 12.77
C GLN A 175 -12.48 9.00 12.92
N GLY A 176 -13.44 8.07 13.01
CA GLY A 176 -13.17 6.64 12.85
C GLY A 176 -13.34 6.24 11.39
N PHE A 177 -12.69 5.16 10.99
CA PHE A 177 -12.74 4.66 9.61
C PHE A 177 -13.51 3.34 9.53
N ALA A 178 -14.18 3.11 8.40
CA ALA A 178 -14.90 1.87 8.16
C ALA A 178 -13.92 0.71 7.92
N LEU A 179 -13.66 -0.07 8.97
CA LEU A 179 -12.76 -1.23 8.94
C LEU A 179 -13.51 -2.53 9.24
N SER A 180 -13.53 -3.46 8.30
CA SER A 180 -13.97 -4.83 8.56
C SER A 180 -12.85 -5.60 9.25
N LYS A 181 -13.20 -6.40 10.27
CA LYS A 181 -12.22 -7.19 11.03
C LYS A 181 -12.16 -8.59 10.43
N ALA A 182 -11.00 -8.98 9.90
CA ALA A 182 -10.78 -10.33 9.42
C ALA A 182 -10.25 -11.22 10.57
N LEU A 183 -10.91 -12.34 10.79
CA LEU A 183 -10.56 -13.32 11.81
C LEU A 183 -9.58 -14.35 11.25
N PHE A 184 -8.37 -14.36 11.80
CA PHE A 184 -7.37 -15.37 11.47
C PHE A 184 -7.79 -16.76 11.97
N GLY A 185 -7.78 -17.73 11.06
CA GLY A 185 -8.30 -19.09 11.22
C GLY A 185 -9.76 -19.29 10.75
N ALA A 186 -10.45 -18.22 10.34
CA ALA A 186 -11.81 -18.29 9.81
C ALA A 186 -11.90 -17.61 8.43
N ASP A 187 -11.64 -16.30 8.37
CA ASP A 187 -11.69 -15.51 7.13
C ASP A 187 -10.38 -15.64 6.32
N PHE A 188 -9.28 -15.91 7.03
CA PHE A 188 -7.94 -16.05 6.48
C PHE A 188 -7.19 -17.18 7.18
N SER A 189 -6.34 -17.92 6.47
CA SER A 189 -5.50 -18.98 7.05
C SER A 189 -4.14 -19.03 6.36
N ILE A 190 -3.20 -19.72 6.99
CA ILE A 190 -1.89 -20.02 6.38
C ILE A 190 -2.11 -21.09 5.31
N ASP A 191 -2.04 -20.69 4.04
CA ASP A 191 -1.97 -21.61 2.92
C ASP A 191 -0.52 -22.00 2.68
N LEU A 192 -0.22 -23.26 2.98
CA LEU A 192 1.12 -23.80 2.83
C LEU A 192 1.55 -23.92 1.35
N THR A 193 0.63 -23.87 0.38
CA THR A 193 1.01 -23.91 -1.05
C THR A 193 1.79 -22.66 -1.50
N VAL A 194 1.66 -21.56 -0.77
CA VAL A 194 2.37 -20.30 -1.03
C VAL A 194 3.51 -20.05 -0.04
N VAL A 195 3.90 -21.08 0.72
CA VAL A 195 5.00 -21.06 1.68
C VAL A 195 6.00 -22.17 1.33
N SER A 196 7.28 -21.83 1.20
CA SER A 196 8.31 -22.84 0.93
C SER A 196 8.51 -23.78 2.14
N ALA A 197 8.84 -25.05 1.88
CA ALA A 197 9.18 -26.01 2.93
C ALA A 197 10.37 -25.53 3.79
N SER A 198 11.29 -24.76 3.19
CA SER A 198 12.43 -24.17 3.88
C SER A 198 12.01 -23.09 4.87
N ALA A 199 11.18 -22.13 4.46
CA ALA A 199 10.67 -21.09 5.35
C ALA A 199 9.78 -21.66 6.45
N PHE A 200 8.92 -22.62 6.12
CA PHE A 200 8.10 -23.33 7.11
C PHE A 200 8.97 -24.04 8.15
N ALA A 201 9.98 -24.82 7.72
CA ALA A 201 10.89 -25.50 8.63
C ALA A 201 11.69 -24.52 9.50
N LYS A 202 12.16 -23.41 8.90
CA LYS A 202 12.90 -22.38 9.63
C LYS A 202 12.03 -21.67 10.68
N ALA A 203 10.79 -21.32 10.33
CA ALA A 203 9.84 -20.67 11.22
C ALA A 203 9.59 -21.50 12.48
N PHE A 204 9.33 -22.80 12.32
CA PHE A 204 9.11 -23.73 13.43
C PHE A 204 10.38 -24.36 14.00
N ARG A 205 11.57 -23.90 13.58
CA ARG A 205 12.89 -24.41 14.02
C ARG A 205 13.02 -25.94 13.90
N LEU A 206 12.47 -26.49 12.82
CA LEU A 206 12.55 -27.92 12.50
C LEU A 206 13.96 -28.26 12.01
N THR A 207 14.45 -29.44 12.38
CA THR A 207 15.75 -29.96 11.94
C THR A 207 15.80 -30.18 10.43
N ASP A 208 16.99 -30.15 9.83
CA ASP A 208 17.19 -30.46 8.40
C ASP A 208 16.66 -31.84 7.99
N GLU A 209 16.73 -32.83 8.87
CA GLU A 209 16.14 -34.16 8.64
C GLU A 209 14.63 -34.07 8.38
N ILE A 210 13.91 -33.30 9.22
CA ILE A 210 12.47 -33.08 9.05
C ILE A 210 12.21 -32.27 7.78
N ARG A 211 13.02 -31.23 7.49
CA ARG A 211 12.88 -30.43 6.28
C ARG A 211 13.02 -31.26 5.00
N GLN A 212 14.01 -32.15 4.93
CA GLN A 212 14.24 -33.04 3.78
C GLN A 212 13.14 -34.10 3.61
N ALA A 213 12.46 -34.43 4.71
CA ALA A 213 11.33 -35.34 4.73
C ALA A 213 10.00 -34.68 4.33
N LEU A 214 9.91 -33.35 4.29
CA LEU A 214 8.72 -32.64 3.83
C LEU A 214 8.60 -32.69 2.30
N PRO A 215 7.38 -32.60 1.75
CA PRO A 215 7.18 -32.52 0.30
C PRO A 215 7.83 -31.26 -0.28
N ALA A 216 8.42 -31.38 -1.47
CA ALA A 216 9.11 -30.27 -2.13
C ALA A 216 8.15 -29.11 -2.47
N LEU A 217 6.92 -29.45 -2.85
CA LEU A 217 5.79 -28.54 -2.94
C LEU A 217 4.88 -28.81 -1.76
N MET A 218 4.73 -27.83 -0.89
CA MET A 218 3.91 -27.96 0.30
C MET A 218 2.42 -28.03 -0.10
N PRO A 219 1.65 -29.01 0.40
CA PRO A 219 0.20 -29.06 0.20
C PRO A 219 -0.48 -28.03 1.11
N PRO A 220 -1.75 -27.67 0.90
CA PRO A 220 -2.39 -26.53 1.56
C PRO A 220 -2.55 -26.67 3.08
N THR A 221 -2.61 -27.89 3.61
CA THR A 221 -2.84 -28.14 5.03
C THR A 221 -1.72 -28.94 5.68
N LEU A 222 -1.57 -28.81 7.00
CA LEU A 222 -0.66 -29.65 7.79
C LEU A 222 -1.04 -31.14 7.76
N GLN A 223 -2.33 -31.45 7.58
CA GLN A 223 -2.78 -32.83 7.45
C GLN A 223 -2.21 -33.46 6.18
N ASP A 224 -2.42 -32.80 5.04
CA ASP A 224 -1.90 -33.26 3.76
C ASP A 224 -0.37 -33.35 3.78
N ALA A 225 0.29 -32.38 4.42
CA ALA A 225 1.75 -32.38 4.59
C ALA A 225 2.21 -33.59 5.41
N ALA A 226 1.46 -33.98 6.44
CA ALA A 226 1.75 -35.17 7.24
C ALA A 226 1.55 -36.47 6.43
N GLU A 227 0.56 -36.52 5.55
CA GLU A 227 0.29 -37.69 4.70
C GLU A 227 1.35 -37.86 3.60
N GLN A 228 1.93 -36.74 3.11
CA GLN A 228 2.93 -36.73 2.05
C GLN A 228 4.38 -36.76 2.55
N ALA A 229 4.61 -36.53 3.86
CA ALA A 229 5.95 -36.52 4.45
C ALA A 229 6.59 -37.91 4.47
N ARG A 230 7.90 -37.96 4.24
CA ARG A 230 8.71 -39.19 4.25
C ARG A 230 9.36 -39.40 5.61
N GLY A 231 8.76 -40.26 6.43
CA GLY A 231 9.36 -40.73 7.69
C GLY A 231 8.65 -40.22 8.95
N GLY A 232 8.65 -41.06 9.99
CA GLY A 232 7.78 -40.88 11.17
C GLY A 232 8.05 -39.62 11.99
N ARG A 233 9.27 -39.06 11.97
CA ARG A 233 9.61 -37.82 12.68
C ARG A 233 8.91 -36.60 12.06
N ALA A 234 8.92 -36.48 10.74
CA ALA A 234 8.25 -35.39 10.03
C ALA A 234 6.73 -35.49 10.17
N VAL A 235 6.16 -36.69 10.01
CA VAL A 235 4.73 -36.95 10.25
C VAL A 235 4.32 -36.53 11.66
N ARG A 236 5.11 -36.91 12.67
CA ARG A 236 4.87 -36.54 14.07
C ARG A 236 4.94 -35.02 14.27
N ALA A 237 5.94 -34.36 13.70
CA ALA A 237 6.06 -32.91 13.78
C ALA A 237 4.84 -32.19 13.20
N MET A 238 4.36 -32.61 12.03
CA MET A 238 3.20 -32.00 11.38
C MET A 238 1.93 -32.20 12.22
N ARG A 239 1.72 -33.40 12.77
CA ARG A 239 0.58 -33.67 13.65
C ARG A 239 0.63 -32.89 14.97
N VAL A 240 1.82 -32.68 15.54
CA VAL A 240 1.99 -31.85 16.75
C VAL A 240 1.62 -30.40 16.43
N LEU A 241 2.15 -29.84 15.33
CA LEU A 241 1.81 -28.48 14.89
C LEU A 241 0.33 -28.34 14.56
N GLN A 242 -0.28 -29.34 13.92
CA GLN A 242 -1.71 -29.35 13.61
C GLN A 242 -2.57 -29.32 14.89
N LYS A 243 -2.15 -30.06 15.92
CA LYS A 243 -2.85 -30.06 17.21
C LYS A 243 -2.67 -28.74 17.97
N GLN A 244 -1.48 -28.14 17.88
CA GLN A 244 -1.16 -26.89 18.56
C GLN A 244 -1.82 -25.67 17.89
N TYR A 245 -1.91 -25.68 16.56
CA TYR A 245 -2.39 -24.57 15.74
C TYR A 245 -3.60 -25.02 14.89
N SER A 246 -4.55 -25.69 15.55
CA SER A 246 -5.78 -26.12 14.90
C SER A 246 -6.47 -24.95 14.23
N SER A 247 -7.04 -25.18 13.04
CA SER A 247 -7.75 -24.20 12.19
C SER A 247 -6.92 -23.00 11.68
N LEU A 248 -5.60 -22.93 11.91
CA LEU A 248 -4.79 -21.83 11.38
C LEU A 248 -4.21 -22.10 9.98
N PHE A 249 -4.23 -23.36 9.52
CA PHE A 249 -3.70 -23.78 8.22
C PHE A 249 -4.84 -24.22 7.30
N GLY A 250 -4.88 -23.65 6.09
CA GLY A 250 -5.96 -23.86 5.14
C GLY A 250 -5.88 -22.90 3.95
N ARG A 251 -6.92 -22.88 3.10
CA ARG A 251 -6.97 -22.06 1.87
C ARG A 251 -7.80 -20.77 1.99
N ALA A 252 -8.21 -20.40 3.19
CA ALA A 252 -8.98 -19.16 3.38
C ALA A 252 -8.08 -17.96 3.04
N ALA A 253 -8.50 -17.15 2.08
CA ALA A 253 -7.77 -15.99 1.58
C ALA A 253 -8.64 -14.73 1.72
N ILE A 254 -7.99 -13.61 2.02
CA ILE A 254 -8.67 -12.31 2.11
C ILE A 254 -8.80 -11.72 0.71
N SER A 255 -10.02 -11.35 0.34
CA SER A 255 -10.25 -10.49 -0.82
C SER A 255 -9.95 -9.04 -0.45
N PRO A 256 -9.20 -8.29 -1.28
CA PRO A 256 -9.01 -6.85 -1.07
C PRO A 256 -10.35 -6.11 -0.95
N PRO A 257 -10.47 -5.12 -0.06
CA PRO A 257 -11.69 -4.33 0.04
C PRO A 257 -11.85 -3.39 -1.17
N ALA A 258 -13.08 -3.25 -1.67
CA ALA A 258 -13.40 -2.25 -2.69
C ALA A 258 -13.46 -0.81 -2.14
N ALA A 259 -13.76 -0.64 -0.85
CA ALA A 259 -13.81 0.63 -0.14
C ALA A 259 -13.54 0.42 1.36
N GLY A 260 -13.08 1.46 2.06
CA GLY A 260 -12.73 1.38 3.48
C GLY A 260 -11.47 0.55 3.71
N GLY A 261 -11.45 -0.29 4.74
CA GLY A 261 -10.30 -1.17 4.97
C GLY A 261 -10.64 -2.51 5.64
N ILE A 262 -9.67 -3.41 5.59
CA ILE A 262 -9.67 -4.68 6.31
C ILE A 262 -8.58 -4.61 7.38
N TYR A 263 -8.94 -4.93 8.61
CA TYR A 263 -8.01 -5.03 9.74
C TYR A 263 -7.79 -6.49 10.12
N VAL A 264 -6.52 -6.91 10.11
CA VAL A 264 -6.06 -8.25 10.48
C VAL A 264 -5.25 -8.15 11.77
N ASN A 265 -5.75 -8.73 12.85
CA ASN A 265 -5.05 -8.74 14.14
C ASN A 265 -4.30 -10.06 14.34
N LEU A 266 -2.97 -9.98 14.40
CA LEU A 266 -2.08 -11.11 14.65
C LEU A 266 -1.39 -11.06 16.02
N SER A 267 -1.72 -10.09 16.89
CA SER A 267 -1.08 -9.87 18.20
C SER A 267 -1.10 -11.06 19.16
N ARG A 268 -2.11 -11.94 19.03
CA ARG A 268 -2.24 -13.14 19.86
C ARG A 268 -1.42 -14.33 19.36
N GLN A 269 -0.78 -14.21 18.20
CA GLN A 269 -0.06 -15.29 17.56
C GLN A 269 1.44 -15.20 17.86
N PRO A 270 2.12 -16.35 18.02
CA PRO A 270 3.57 -16.36 18.16
C PRO A 270 4.26 -15.95 16.85
N GLY A 271 5.51 -15.48 16.93
CA GLY A 271 6.21 -14.85 15.81
C GLY A 271 6.34 -15.73 14.58
N GLU A 272 6.51 -17.04 14.76
CA GLU A 272 6.56 -18.01 13.66
C GLU A 272 5.24 -18.12 12.90
N VAL A 273 4.11 -18.10 13.62
CA VAL A 273 2.76 -18.13 13.01
C VAL A 273 2.45 -16.79 12.34
N ARG A 274 2.82 -15.66 12.97
CA ARG A 274 2.66 -14.33 12.35
C ARG A 274 3.40 -14.24 11.03
N THR A 275 4.67 -14.62 11.01
CA THR A 275 5.51 -14.55 9.80
C THR A 275 4.87 -15.34 8.65
N LEU A 276 4.44 -16.57 8.90
CA LEU A 276 3.80 -17.41 7.88
C LEU A 276 2.43 -16.88 7.45
N ALA A 277 1.64 -16.34 8.39
CA ALA A 277 0.36 -15.71 8.10
C ALA A 277 0.52 -14.49 7.20
N ILE A 278 1.51 -13.63 7.46
CA ILE A 278 1.81 -12.47 6.62
C ILE A 278 2.24 -12.93 5.23
N ILE A 279 3.19 -13.86 5.11
CA ILE A 279 3.63 -14.40 3.81
C ILE A 279 2.44 -14.94 3.01
N SER A 280 1.62 -15.78 3.64
CA SER A 280 0.45 -16.37 3.00
C SER A 280 -0.55 -15.31 2.55
N LEU A 281 -0.80 -14.30 3.39
CA LEU A 281 -1.72 -13.21 3.07
C LEU A 281 -1.21 -12.43 1.86
N LEU A 282 0.04 -11.94 1.92
CA LEU A 282 0.64 -11.17 0.83
C LEU A 282 0.70 -11.96 -0.47
N ASN A 283 1.01 -13.27 -0.42
CA ASN A 283 1.05 -14.11 -1.61
C ASN A 283 -0.35 -14.44 -2.17
N SER A 284 -1.40 -14.41 -1.36
CA SER A 284 -2.78 -14.58 -1.82
C SER A 284 -3.34 -13.36 -2.56
N LEU A 285 -2.77 -12.17 -2.32
CA LEU A 285 -3.16 -10.94 -3.03
C LEU A 285 -2.71 -11.04 -4.48
N GLN A 286 -3.66 -11.11 -5.43
CA GLN A 286 -3.36 -11.24 -6.86
C GLN A 286 -3.09 -9.91 -7.53
N ASN A 287 -4.14 -9.16 -7.89
CA ASN A 287 -4.06 -7.80 -8.43
C ASN A 287 -5.03 -6.93 -7.64
N GLY A 288 -4.64 -5.71 -7.30
CA GLY A 288 -5.50 -4.79 -6.56
C GLY A 288 -4.91 -3.40 -6.48
N ASN A 289 -5.67 -2.49 -5.86
CA ASN A 289 -5.36 -1.06 -5.73
C ASN A 289 -5.51 -0.59 -4.26
N ALA A 290 -5.14 -1.44 -3.31
CA ALA A 290 -5.19 -1.12 -1.89
C ALA A 290 -3.81 -0.73 -1.34
N PHE A 291 -3.82 0.05 -0.27
CA PHE A 291 -2.65 0.34 0.56
C PHE A 291 -2.48 -0.75 1.62
N VAL A 292 -1.37 -1.48 1.57
CA VAL A 292 -1.04 -2.56 2.50
C VAL A 292 -0.13 -2.02 3.60
N ALA A 293 -0.65 -1.89 4.81
CA ALA A 293 0.07 -1.40 5.98
C ALA A 293 0.53 -2.57 6.86
N MET A 294 1.83 -2.70 7.07
CA MET A 294 2.41 -3.79 7.86
C MET A 294 3.01 -3.26 9.16
N ASN A 295 2.29 -3.48 10.26
CA ASN A 295 2.78 -3.22 11.61
C ASN A 295 3.48 -4.47 12.16
N GLU A 296 4.59 -4.85 11.53
CA GLU A 296 5.51 -5.91 11.97
C GLU A 296 6.92 -5.36 11.85
N ASP A 297 7.77 -5.62 12.85
CA ASP A 297 9.19 -5.29 12.79
C ASP A 297 9.90 -6.25 11.83
N LEU A 298 10.33 -5.74 10.68
CA LEU A 298 10.99 -6.53 9.66
C LEU A 298 12.50 -6.76 9.92
N ALA A 299 13.00 -6.36 11.10
CA ALA A 299 14.35 -6.71 11.53
C ALA A 299 14.56 -8.23 11.51
N GLY A 300 15.49 -8.69 10.67
CA GLY A 300 15.76 -10.13 10.50
C GLY A 300 14.66 -10.92 9.78
N ALA A 301 13.71 -10.26 9.13
CA ALA A 301 12.66 -10.91 8.34
C ALA A 301 13.26 -11.89 7.30
N PRO A 302 12.64 -13.06 7.08
CA PRO A 302 13.10 -14.02 6.09
C PRO A 302 12.97 -13.46 4.67
N ASP A 303 13.86 -13.90 3.77
CA ASP A 303 13.88 -13.43 2.37
C ASP A 303 12.56 -13.68 1.64
N GLU A 304 11.83 -14.74 2.02
CA GLU A 304 10.51 -15.04 1.47
C GLU A 304 9.46 -13.97 1.83
N LEU A 305 9.50 -13.44 3.06
CA LEU A 305 8.65 -12.32 3.45
C LEU A 305 9.05 -11.04 2.71
N LYS A 306 10.35 -10.75 2.62
CA LYS A 306 10.86 -9.59 1.85
C LYS A 306 10.46 -9.67 0.38
N GLY A 307 10.52 -10.87 -0.21
CA GLY A 307 10.09 -11.14 -1.58
C GLY A 307 8.58 -10.97 -1.77
N ALA A 308 7.77 -11.45 -0.83
CA ALA A 308 6.32 -11.26 -0.86
C ALA A 308 5.94 -9.77 -0.79
N ILE A 309 6.63 -8.98 0.05
CA ILE A 309 6.44 -7.52 0.13
C ILE A 309 6.84 -6.84 -1.18
N ALA A 310 8.03 -7.14 -1.71
CA ALA A 310 8.51 -6.52 -2.94
C ALA A 310 7.61 -6.83 -4.16
N ALA A 311 6.89 -7.97 -4.13
CA ALA A 311 5.96 -8.35 -5.17
C ALA A 311 4.65 -7.53 -5.17
N LEU A 312 4.30 -6.84 -4.08
CA LEU A 312 3.05 -6.07 -3.96
C LEU A 312 2.94 -4.97 -5.01
N GLU A 313 4.05 -4.27 -5.29
CA GLU A 313 4.09 -3.19 -6.29
C GLU A 313 3.74 -3.72 -7.69
N ASN A 314 4.33 -4.85 -8.08
CA ASN A 314 4.06 -5.49 -9.38
C ASN A 314 2.61 -5.96 -9.52
N ARG A 315 1.88 -6.06 -8.40
CA ARG A 315 0.48 -6.46 -8.31
C ARG A 315 -0.48 -5.26 -8.17
N GLY A 316 0.04 -4.04 -8.23
CA GLY A 316 -0.73 -2.79 -8.18
C GLY A 316 -0.98 -2.23 -6.77
N PHE A 317 -0.46 -2.86 -5.73
CA PHE A 317 -0.63 -2.40 -4.36
C PHE A 317 0.42 -1.36 -3.98
N SER A 318 0.01 -0.36 -3.20
CA SER A 318 0.92 0.49 -2.43
C SER A 318 1.15 -0.14 -1.06
N TYR A 319 2.30 0.11 -0.43
CA TYR A 319 2.58 -0.50 0.88
C TYR A 319 3.44 0.35 1.79
N ALA A 320 3.32 0.08 3.09
CA ALA A 320 4.19 0.60 4.13
C ALA A 320 4.74 -0.51 5.02
N CYS A 321 6.05 -0.48 5.24
CA CYS A 321 6.78 -1.42 6.07
C CYS A 321 7.38 -0.73 7.30
N CYS A 322 7.42 -1.42 8.43
CA CYS A 322 8.08 -0.95 9.64
C CYS A 322 9.34 -1.78 9.97
N ALA A 323 10.37 -1.14 10.52
CA ALA A 323 11.47 -1.84 11.16
C ALA A 323 12.19 -0.98 12.19
N ALA A 324 12.83 -1.59 13.19
CA ALA A 324 13.55 -0.84 14.22
C ALA A 324 14.61 0.12 13.63
N HIS A 325 15.39 -0.34 12.64
CA HIS A 325 16.40 0.46 11.97
C HIS A 325 16.18 0.60 10.46
N PRO A 326 16.59 1.74 9.85
CA PRO A 326 16.48 1.93 8.39
C PRO A 326 17.21 0.86 7.57
N SER A 327 18.31 0.30 8.10
CA SER A 327 19.06 -0.77 7.43
C SER A 327 18.26 -2.04 7.23
N ASP A 328 17.30 -2.33 8.12
CA ASP A 328 16.44 -3.52 8.00
C ASP A 328 15.43 -3.39 6.86
N LEU A 329 15.19 -2.16 6.39
CA LEU A 329 14.31 -1.84 5.26
C LEU A 329 15.07 -1.66 3.95
N SER A 330 16.37 -1.97 3.89
CA SER A 330 17.17 -1.81 2.66
C SER A 330 16.69 -2.64 1.48
N PHE A 331 15.85 -3.66 1.72
CA PHE A 331 15.23 -4.46 0.66
C PHE A 331 14.10 -3.71 -0.07
N VAL A 332 13.52 -2.67 0.56
CA VAL A 332 12.59 -1.72 -0.07
C VAL A 332 13.44 -0.79 -0.94
N LYS A 333 13.64 -1.16 -2.20
CA LYS A 333 14.44 -0.37 -3.15
C LYS A 333 13.72 0.93 -3.48
N ASP A 334 14.44 2.05 -3.40
CA ASP A 334 13.98 3.39 -3.76
C ASP A 334 12.61 3.75 -3.14
N PRO A 335 12.50 3.77 -1.79
CA PRO A 335 11.24 4.12 -1.13
C PRO A 335 10.80 5.51 -1.61
N THR A 336 9.53 5.63 -2.00
CA THR A 336 8.95 6.92 -2.38
C THR A 336 8.79 7.83 -1.17
N LEU A 337 8.67 7.23 0.03
CA LEU A 337 8.65 7.91 1.31
C LEU A 337 9.44 7.08 2.33
N ALA A 338 10.52 7.63 2.88
CA ALA A 338 11.20 7.03 4.03
C ALA A 338 10.98 7.90 5.27
N ILE A 339 10.49 7.32 6.36
CA ILE A 339 10.22 8.01 7.62
C ILE A 339 11.16 7.45 8.68
N GLU A 340 11.90 8.31 9.36
CA GLU A 340 12.65 7.99 10.57
C GLU A 340 11.99 8.74 11.73
N ALA A 341 11.27 8.01 12.58
CA ALA A 341 10.54 8.58 13.71
C ALA A 341 11.36 8.40 15.01
N VAL A 342 12.11 9.45 15.39
CA VAL A 342 13.11 9.41 16.46
C VAL A 342 12.81 10.49 17.51
N GLY A 343 12.38 10.07 18.71
CA GLY A 343 12.02 11.02 19.77
C GLY A 343 10.74 11.78 19.43
N GLU A 344 10.75 13.11 19.61
CA GLU A 344 9.61 13.97 19.26
C GLU A 344 9.60 14.39 17.78
N GLU A 345 10.76 14.41 17.14
CA GLU A 345 10.91 14.75 15.73
C GLU A 345 10.76 13.52 14.82
N THR A 346 10.22 13.77 13.64
CA THR A 346 10.14 12.81 12.54
C THR A 346 10.90 13.38 11.36
N ILE A 347 11.72 12.54 10.73
CA ILE A 347 12.44 12.90 9.50
C ILE A 347 11.78 12.13 8.37
N ALA A 348 11.18 12.82 7.40
CA ALA A 348 10.79 12.21 6.13
C ALA A 348 11.86 12.51 5.09
N THR A 349 12.32 11.47 4.39
CA THR A 349 13.05 11.61 3.15
C THR A 349 12.06 11.43 2.01
N ILE A 350 11.79 12.52 1.29
CA ILE A 350 10.91 12.57 0.14
C ILE A 350 11.79 12.94 -1.05
N HIS A 351 11.92 12.05 -2.04
CA HIS A 351 12.77 12.27 -3.22
C HIS A 351 14.23 12.67 -2.89
N GLY A 352 14.79 12.12 -1.80
CA GLY A 352 16.16 12.42 -1.36
C GLY A 352 16.30 13.68 -0.50
N GLU A 353 15.27 14.54 -0.43
CA GLU A 353 15.23 15.67 0.48
C GLU A 353 14.75 15.24 1.86
N LYS A 354 15.53 15.59 2.90
CA LYS A 354 15.15 15.36 4.29
C LYS A 354 14.37 16.54 4.83
N ARG A 355 13.15 16.28 5.30
CA ARG A 355 12.30 17.25 6.00
C ARG A 355 12.10 16.79 7.43
N ARG A 356 12.33 17.69 8.39
CA ARG A 356 12.09 17.46 9.82
C ARG A 356 10.77 18.09 10.22
N PHE A 357 9.95 17.34 10.93
CA PHE A 357 8.62 17.78 11.35
C PHE A 357 8.13 16.96 12.54
N ILE A 358 7.12 17.48 13.22
CA ILE A 358 6.38 16.75 14.23
C ILE A 358 5.23 16.05 13.52
N LEU A 359 5.19 14.72 13.61
CA LEU A 359 4.12 13.92 13.01
C LEU A 359 2.77 14.37 13.61
N ARG A 360 1.76 14.59 12.74
CA ARG A 360 0.43 14.98 13.22
C ARG A 360 -0.12 13.94 14.20
N PRO A 361 -0.98 14.33 15.15
CA PRO A 361 -1.74 13.35 15.91
C PRO A 361 -2.65 12.55 14.97
N THR A 362 -3.06 11.36 15.42
CA THR A 362 -3.95 10.49 14.66
C THR A 362 -5.36 11.10 14.66
N LEU A 363 -6.14 10.87 13.60
CA LEU A 363 -7.56 11.23 13.55
C LEU A 363 -8.41 10.21 14.31
N SER A 364 -7.96 8.96 14.27
CA SER A 364 -8.61 7.81 14.86
C SER A 364 -7.93 7.39 16.17
N LYS A 365 -8.68 6.62 16.96
CA LYS A 365 -8.27 6.18 18.29
C LYS A 365 -7.00 5.33 18.24
N LYS A 366 -6.04 5.65 19.09
CA LYS A 366 -4.89 4.77 19.37
C LYS A 366 -5.36 3.58 20.19
N SER A 367 -4.91 2.38 19.85
CA SER A 367 -5.11 1.23 20.74
C SER A 367 -4.21 1.38 21.97
N ALA A 368 -4.69 0.91 23.12
CA ALA A 368 -4.02 1.05 24.41
C ALA A 368 -2.82 0.11 24.55
#